data_AF-A0A378WMB1-F1
#
_entry.id   AF-A0A378WMB1-F1
#
_cell.length_a   1.000
_cell.length_b   1.000
_cell.length_c   1.000
_cell.angle_alpha   90.00
_cell.angle_beta   90.00
_cell.angle_gamma   90.00
#
_symmetry.space_group_name_H-M   'P 1'
#
loop_
_entity.id
_entity.type
_entity.pdbx_description
1 polymer ?
#
loop_
_entity_poly.entity_id
_entity_poly.type
_entity_poly.pdbx_seq_one_letter_code
_entity_poly.pdbx_strand_id
1 'polypeptide(L)'
;MQRPSPARMYDALLGGSHNFEVDRQAAAEGRKLVPDLPRLALSNRAFLRRAVRFMIDSGIRQFLDIGSGIPTAGNVHEVAHDIDPTIRVLYADIDPVAVTHAATILHGNDRADAIEADLRKPEELLARARATGLIDFDRPVGLLLVAVLHLLQDEERPREQVAALRDAVVPGSYIAISHLSSAHRPEAAARIHEESTSGVGIRFRDRAAIVDMFTGWEPVEPGVVELPLWRPESERDLHETPGRSLGLAGVGRKA
;
A
#
# COMPACT_ATOMS: atom_id res chain seq x y z
N MET A 1 -14.93 0.58 -17.12
CA MET A 1 -15.44 1.54 -16.11
C MET A 1 -16.81 1.17 -15.52
N GLN A 2 -17.44 0.03 -15.86
CA GLN A 2 -18.76 -0.36 -15.30
C GLN A 2 -18.68 -1.25 -14.04
N ARG A 3 -17.48 -1.65 -13.62
CA ARG A 3 -17.25 -2.43 -12.40
C ARG A 3 -16.43 -1.62 -11.41
N PRO A 4 -16.70 -1.75 -10.10
CA PRO A 4 -15.92 -1.06 -9.09
C PRO A 4 -14.47 -1.55 -9.09
N SER A 5 -13.53 -0.63 -8.86
CA SER A 5 -12.10 -0.93 -8.69
C SER A 5 -11.68 -0.69 -7.24
N PRO A 6 -10.84 -1.56 -6.63
CA PRO A 6 -10.30 -1.32 -5.30
C PRO A 6 -9.64 0.07 -5.14
N ALA A 7 -8.86 0.52 -6.13
CA ALA A 7 -8.19 1.83 -6.10
C ALA A 7 -9.20 3.00 -6.06
N ARG A 8 -10.26 2.92 -6.88
CA ARG A 8 -11.32 3.96 -6.93
C ARG A 8 -12.24 3.91 -5.72
N MET A 9 -12.52 2.72 -5.19
CA MET A 9 -13.27 2.57 -3.93
C MET A 9 -12.48 3.19 -2.76
N TYR A 10 -11.17 2.96 -2.72
CA TYR A 10 -10.29 3.53 -1.70
C TYR A 10 -10.22 5.07 -1.79
N ASP A 11 -10.13 5.62 -3.02
CA ASP A 11 -10.25 7.06 -3.26
C ASP A 11 -11.59 7.62 -2.74
N ALA A 12 -12.71 6.94 -3.03
CA ALA A 12 -14.03 7.35 -2.53
C ALA A 12 -14.13 7.31 -0.99
N LEU A 13 -13.52 6.30 -0.33
CA LEU A 13 -13.47 6.21 1.14
C LEU A 13 -12.67 7.34 1.78
N LEU A 14 -11.66 7.86 1.07
CA LEU A 14 -10.88 9.02 1.49
C LEU A 14 -11.54 10.37 1.16
N GLY A 15 -12.70 10.36 0.49
CA GLY A 15 -13.38 11.58 0.05
C GLY A 15 -12.77 12.21 -1.21
N GLY A 16 -11.98 11.45 -1.98
CA GLY A 16 -11.46 11.87 -3.28
C GLY A 16 -12.54 11.93 -4.36
N SER A 17 -12.17 12.49 -5.51
CA SER A 17 -13.07 12.75 -6.64
C SER A 17 -12.76 11.94 -7.89
N HIS A 18 -11.73 11.09 -7.88
CA HIS A 18 -11.29 10.32 -9.04
C HIS A 18 -11.91 8.91 -9.03
N ASN A 19 -13.22 8.87 -8.84
CA ASN A 19 -14.00 7.65 -8.74
C ASN A 19 -15.32 7.79 -9.49
N PHE A 20 -15.84 6.67 -10.00
CA PHE A 20 -17.13 6.63 -10.67
C PHE A 20 -18.25 6.34 -9.67
N GLU A 21 -19.49 6.53 -10.12
CA GLU A 21 -20.66 6.26 -9.29
C GLU A 21 -20.69 4.81 -8.76
N VAL A 22 -20.32 3.84 -9.59
CA VAL A 22 -20.25 2.43 -9.20
C VAL A 22 -19.24 2.17 -8.07
N ASP A 23 -18.14 2.94 -8.02
CA ASP A 23 -17.14 2.83 -6.96
C ASP A 23 -17.68 3.44 -5.66
N ARG A 24 -18.35 4.60 -5.73
CA ARG A 24 -18.99 5.24 -4.57
C ARG A 24 -20.09 4.39 -3.97
N GLN A 25 -20.91 3.77 -4.82
CA GLN A 25 -21.96 2.85 -4.37
C GLN A 25 -21.34 1.64 -3.65
N ALA A 26 -20.33 1.01 -4.22
CA ALA A 26 -19.63 -0.11 -3.58
C ALA A 26 -18.95 0.30 -2.25
N ALA A 27 -18.31 1.47 -2.20
CA ALA A 27 -17.72 2.01 -0.97
C ALA A 27 -18.80 2.32 0.10
N ALA A 28 -19.97 2.83 -0.31
CA ALA A 28 -21.09 3.10 0.58
C ALA A 28 -21.69 1.81 1.15
N GLU A 29 -21.83 0.75 0.35
CA GLU A 29 -22.25 -0.56 0.85
C GLU A 29 -21.23 -1.12 1.85
N GLY A 30 -19.94 -1.08 1.52
CA GLY A 30 -18.88 -1.48 2.47
C GLY A 30 -18.97 -0.71 3.79
N ARG A 31 -19.25 0.60 3.75
CA ARG A 31 -19.43 1.43 4.95
C ARG A 31 -20.64 1.04 5.78
N LYS A 32 -21.73 0.52 5.18
CA LYS A 32 -22.86 -0.02 5.95
C LYS A 32 -22.46 -1.28 6.72
N LEU A 33 -21.56 -2.10 6.16
CA LEU A 33 -21.05 -3.30 6.81
C LEU A 33 -20.06 -2.98 7.93
N VAL A 34 -19.13 -2.07 7.64
CA VAL A 34 -18.09 -1.60 8.54
C VAL A 34 -18.04 -0.06 8.49
N PRO A 35 -18.73 0.61 9.44
CA PRO A 35 -18.77 2.07 9.50
C PRO A 35 -17.40 2.75 9.64
N ASP A 36 -16.40 2.01 10.13
CA ASP A 36 -15.04 2.50 10.38
C ASP A 36 -14.16 2.54 9.12
N LEU A 37 -14.59 2.05 7.96
CA LEU A 37 -13.75 1.97 6.75
C LEU A 37 -13.09 3.30 6.34
N PRO A 38 -13.76 4.47 6.40
CA PRO A 38 -13.09 5.74 6.12
C PRO A 38 -11.95 6.05 7.11
N ARG A 39 -12.14 5.74 8.39
CA ARG A 39 -11.10 5.92 9.42
C ARG A 39 -9.94 4.96 9.22
N LEU A 40 -10.22 3.72 8.84
CA LEU A 40 -9.22 2.73 8.49
C LEU A 40 -8.36 3.17 7.29
N ALA A 41 -8.99 3.73 6.25
CA ALA A 41 -8.27 4.28 5.09
C ALA A 41 -7.37 5.46 5.47
N LEU A 42 -7.84 6.36 6.36
CA LEU A 42 -7.03 7.45 6.90
C LEU A 42 -5.86 6.93 7.75
N SER A 43 -6.09 5.96 8.65
CA SER A 43 -5.02 5.31 9.43
C SER A 43 -3.97 4.68 8.51
N ASN A 44 -4.39 4.05 7.42
CA ASN A 44 -3.49 3.44 6.46
C ASN A 44 -2.65 4.47 5.69
N ARG A 45 -3.24 5.61 5.30
CA ARG A 45 -2.49 6.75 4.75
C ARG A 45 -1.54 7.37 5.78
N ALA A 46 -1.94 7.43 7.05
CA ALA A 46 -1.04 7.88 8.12
C ALA A 46 0.15 6.93 8.32
N PHE A 47 -0.09 5.62 8.32
CA PHE A 47 0.98 4.63 8.34
C PHE A 47 1.94 4.79 7.15
N LEU A 48 1.43 4.91 5.92
CA LEU A 48 2.24 5.14 4.72
C LEU A 48 3.20 6.32 4.90
N ARG A 49 2.68 7.47 5.34
CA ARG A 49 3.49 8.68 5.59
C ARG A 49 4.62 8.42 6.59
N ARG A 50 4.31 7.77 7.71
CA ARG A 50 5.30 7.46 8.77
C ARG A 50 6.34 6.44 8.30
N ALA A 51 5.93 5.42 7.55
CA ALA A 51 6.83 4.42 6.99
C ALA A 51 7.81 5.03 5.98
N VAL A 52 7.32 5.89 5.08
CA VAL A 52 8.15 6.62 4.12
C VAL A 52 9.17 7.50 4.84
N ARG A 53 8.72 8.32 5.81
CA ARG A 53 9.61 9.16 6.63
C ARG A 53 10.70 8.36 7.32
N PHE A 54 10.31 7.28 8.01
CA PHE A 54 11.24 6.39 8.66
C PHE A 54 12.28 5.80 7.69
N MET A 55 11.86 5.37 6.50
CA MET A 55 12.79 4.83 5.50
C MET A 55 13.76 5.90 4.99
N ILE A 56 13.31 7.14 4.80
CA ILE A 56 14.16 8.27 4.41
C ILE A 56 15.21 8.57 5.48
N ASP A 57 14.78 8.64 6.75
CA ASP A 57 15.68 8.81 7.90
C ASP A 57 16.67 7.65 8.02
N SER A 58 16.27 6.46 7.57
CA SER A 58 17.11 5.27 7.51
C SER A 58 18.01 5.18 6.27
N GLY A 59 18.03 6.23 5.43
CA GLY A 59 18.94 6.36 4.29
C GLY A 59 18.35 5.99 2.93
N ILE A 60 17.08 5.61 2.82
CA ILE A 60 16.44 5.36 1.54
C ILE A 60 16.27 6.66 0.74
N ARG A 61 16.59 6.60 -0.55
CA ARG A 61 16.47 7.74 -1.49
C ARG A 61 15.70 7.40 -2.77
N GLN A 62 15.10 6.22 -2.81
CA GLN A 62 14.26 5.80 -3.93
C GLN A 62 13.18 4.83 -3.47
N PHE A 63 11.96 5.01 -3.98
CA PHE A 63 10.79 4.23 -3.61
C PHE A 63 10.14 3.59 -4.82
N LEU A 64 9.68 2.35 -4.64
CA LEU A 64 8.79 1.66 -5.56
C LEU A 64 7.48 1.36 -4.82
N ASP A 65 6.42 2.08 -5.19
CA ASP A 65 5.09 1.97 -4.57
C ASP A 65 4.17 1.10 -5.42
N ILE A 66 3.90 -0.12 -4.95
CA ILE A 66 3.22 -1.17 -5.73
C ILE A 66 1.79 -1.32 -5.23
N GLY A 67 0.83 -1.18 -6.15
CA GLY A 67 -0.58 -0.98 -5.79
C GLY A 67 -0.83 0.42 -5.25
N SER A 68 -0.14 1.40 -5.84
CA SER A 68 -0.16 2.81 -5.41
C SER A 68 -1.55 3.42 -5.29
N GLY A 69 -2.50 2.91 -6.07
CA GLY A 69 -3.87 3.37 -6.16
C GLY A 69 -3.95 4.77 -6.75
N ILE A 70 -5.12 5.39 -6.56
CA ILE A 70 -5.32 6.75 -7.02
C ILE A 70 -4.60 7.74 -6.09
N PRO A 71 -3.86 8.72 -6.64
CA PRO A 71 -3.27 9.77 -5.83
C PRO A 71 -4.37 10.69 -5.29
N THR A 72 -4.60 10.65 -3.98
CA THR A 72 -5.71 11.39 -3.32
C THR A 72 -5.19 12.42 -2.33
N ALA A 73 -4.34 12.02 -1.37
CA ALA A 73 -3.76 12.92 -0.36
C ALA A 73 -2.55 12.29 0.32
N GLY A 74 -1.45 13.04 0.43
CA GLY A 74 -0.22 12.59 1.08
C GLY A 74 0.49 11.52 0.27
N ASN A 75 0.68 11.81 -1.02
CA ASN A 75 1.33 10.91 -1.96
C ASN A 75 2.80 10.70 -1.57
N VAL A 76 3.35 9.53 -1.86
CA VAL A 76 4.73 9.17 -1.49
C VAL A 76 5.76 10.22 -1.94
N HIS A 77 5.66 10.72 -3.18
CA HIS A 77 6.57 11.76 -3.70
C HIS A 77 6.41 13.09 -2.98
N GLU A 78 5.20 13.51 -2.60
CA GLU A 78 4.98 14.74 -1.81
C GLU A 78 5.70 14.62 -0.46
N VAL A 79 5.48 13.51 0.25
CA VAL A 79 6.11 13.25 1.55
C VAL A 79 7.64 13.20 1.42
N ALA A 80 8.13 12.56 0.35
CA ALA A 80 9.56 12.43 0.12
C ALA A 80 10.21 13.75 -0.28
N HIS A 81 9.61 14.51 -1.19
CA HIS A 81 10.14 15.75 -1.73
C HIS A 81 10.09 16.90 -0.74
N ASP A 82 9.14 16.88 0.20
CA ASP A 82 9.13 17.79 1.37
C ASP A 82 10.39 17.63 2.24
N ILE A 83 11.01 16.45 2.24
CA ILE A 83 12.22 16.15 3.03
C ILE A 83 13.48 16.30 2.17
N ASP A 84 13.48 15.72 0.98
CA ASP A 84 14.57 15.77 0.02
C ASP A 84 14.00 15.68 -1.41
N PRO A 85 14.01 16.79 -2.19
CA PRO A 85 13.43 16.83 -3.53
C PRO A 85 14.18 15.97 -4.55
N THR A 86 15.33 15.38 -4.19
CA THR A 86 16.09 14.48 -5.07
C THR A 86 15.63 13.02 -5.01
N ILE A 87 14.76 12.68 -4.04
CA ILE A 87 14.27 11.32 -3.84
C ILE A 87 13.41 10.88 -5.02
N ARG A 88 13.69 9.66 -5.52
CA ARG A 88 13.00 9.10 -6.68
C ARG A 88 11.80 8.25 -6.26
N VAL A 89 10.66 8.37 -6.92
CA VAL A 89 9.46 7.60 -6.59
C VAL A 89 8.82 7.04 -7.86
N LEU A 90 8.79 5.72 -7.98
CA LEU A 90 8.08 5.06 -9.06
C LEU A 90 6.80 4.42 -8.51
N TYR A 91 5.66 4.83 -9.06
CA TYR A 91 4.37 4.25 -8.76
C TYR A 91 4.07 3.10 -9.74
N ALA A 92 3.51 2.02 -9.24
CA ALA A 92 3.03 0.89 -10.03
C ALA A 92 1.60 0.55 -9.62
N ASP A 93 0.70 0.46 -10.61
CA ASP A 93 -0.67 -0.01 -10.38
C ASP A 93 -1.18 -0.81 -11.57
N ILE A 94 -2.16 -1.69 -11.32
CA ILE A 94 -2.82 -2.47 -12.37
C ILE A 94 -4.03 -1.72 -12.96
N ASP A 95 -4.58 -0.73 -12.24
CA ASP A 95 -5.68 0.08 -12.74
C ASP A 95 -5.15 1.20 -13.65
N PRO A 96 -5.42 1.17 -14.97
CA PRO A 96 -4.96 2.20 -15.88
C PRO A 96 -5.50 3.59 -15.54
N VAL A 97 -6.63 3.70 -14.82
CA VAL A 97 -7.17 4.98 -14.34
C VAL A 97 -6.25 5.57 -13.27
N ALA A 98 -5.72 4.74 -12.36
CA ALA A 98 -4.77 5.18 -11.35
C ALA A 98 -3.47 5.68 -12.00
N VAL A 99 -2.92 4.92 -12.95
CA VAL A 99 -1.70 5.27 -13.69
C VAL A 99 -1.89 6.57 -14.48
N THR A 100 -3.02 6.73 -15.17
CA THR A 100 -3.32 7.95 -15.95
C THR A 100 -3.42 9.19 -15.06
N HIS A 101 -4.06 9.07 -13.89
CA HIS A 101 -4.15 10.16 -12.93
C HIS A 101 -2.79 10.48 -12.29
N ALA A 102 -2.00 9.47 -11.94
CA ALA A 102 -0.64 9.65 -11.46
C ALA A 102 0.21 10.39 -12.51
N ALA A 103 0.20 9.98 -13.78
CA ALA A 103 0.93 10.66 -14.85
C ALA A 103 0.52 12.15 -15.00
N THR A 104 -0.76 12.47 -14.77
CA THR A 104 -1.23 13.86 -14.81
C THR A 104 -0.68 14.69 -13.64
N ILE A 105 -0.68 14.14 -12.43
CA ILE A 105 -0.18 14.81 -11.22
C ILE A 105 1.35 14.96 -11.26
N LEU A 106 2.04 13.96 -11.81
CA LEU A 106 3.50 13.91 -11.89
C LEU A 106 4.05 14.66 -13.11
N HIS A 107 3.20 15.27 -13.93
CA HIS A 107 3.63 15.98 -15.13
C HIS A 107 4.64 17.09 -14.77
N GLY A 108 5.86 16.98 -15.31
CA GLY A 108 6.95 17.91 -15.06
C GLY A 108 7.84 17.57 -13.85
N ASN A 109 7.59 16.45 -13.16
CA ASN A 109 8.46 15.94 -12.10
C ASN A 109 9.47 14.94 -12.67
N ASP A 110 10.77 15.27 -12.62
CA ASP A 110 11.85 14.39 -13.11
C ASP A 110 12.26 13.31 -12.08
N ARG A 111 11.67 13.34 -10.88
CA ARG A 111 11.94 12.42 -9.78
C ARG A 111 10.77 11.52 -9.44
N ALA A 112 9.66 11.60 -10.15
CA ALA A 112 8.55 10.71 -9.92
C ALA A 112 7.82 10.36 -11.22
N ASP A 113 7.46 9.09 -11.37
CA ASP A 113 6.75 8.57 -12.54
C ASP A 113 5.81 7.42 -12.14
N ALA A 114 4.96 6.98 -13.06
CA ALA A 114 4.01 5.89 -12.85
C ALA A 114 3.99 4.90 -14.03
N ILE A 115 3.91 3.61 -13.71
CA ILE A 115 3.80 2.52 -14.69
C ILE A 115 2.58 1.64 -14.43
N GLU A 116 2.00 1.11 -15.50
CA GLU A 116 1.02 0.03 -15.41
C GLU A 116 1.74 -1.31 -15.22
N ALA A 117 1.50 -1.99 -14.10
CA ALA A 117 2.12 -3.26 -13.76
C ALA A 117 1.27 -4.10 -12.79
N ASP A 118 1.42 -5.41 -12.86
CA ASP A 118 0.69 -6.38 -12.05
C ASP A 118 1.61 -7.01 -10.99
N LEU A 119 1.28 -6.86 -9.70
CA LEU A 119 2.03 -7.45 -8.59
C LEU A 119 2.09 -8.99 -8.66
N ARG A 120 1.15 -9.63 -9.36
CA ARG A 120 1.14 -11.09 -9.56
C ARG A 120 2.17 -11.55 -10.59
N LYS A 121 2.82 -10.60 -11.27
CA LYS A 121 3.88 -10.82 -12.26
C LYS A 121 5.13 -10.00 -11.88
N PRO A 122 5.79 -10.32 -10.76
CA PRO A 122 6.86 -9.50 -10.20
C PRO A 122 8.04 -9.35 -11.17
N GLU A 123 8.38 -10.37 -11.96
CA GLU A 123 9.43 -10.27 -12.98
C GLU A 123 9.10 -9.23 -14.07
N GLU A 124 7.86 -9.22 -14.56
CA GLU A 124 7.40 -8.22 -15.55
C GLU A 124 7.36 -6.81 -14.94
N LEU A 125 6.83 -6.70 -13.72
CA LEU A 125 6.79 -5.45 -12.96
C LEU A 125 8.20 -4.86 -12.78
N LEU A 126 9.15 -5.68 -12.33
CA LEU A 126 10.54 -5.28 -12.11
C LEU A 126 11.24 -4.92 -13.42
N ALA A 127 11.00 -5.66 -14.50
CA ALA A 127 11.55 -5.34 -15.82
C ALA A 127 11.05 -3.96 -16.32
N ARG A 128 9.74 -3.69 -16.17
CA ARG A 128 9.15 -2.38 -16.48
C ARG A 128 9.73 -1.28 -15.59
N ALA A 129 9.86 -1.53 -14.29
CA ALA A 129 10.45 -0.57 -13.37
C ALA A 129 11.90 -0.21 -13.75
N ARG A 130 12.72 -1.22 -14.09
CA ARG A 130 14.10 -1.01 -14.57
C ARG A 130 14.14 -0.24 -15.90
N ALA A 131 13.21 -0.51 -16.81
CA ALA A 131 13.15 0.15 -18.10
C ALA A 131 12.91 1.67 -18.01
N THR A 132 12.31 2.15 -16.92
CA THR A 132 12.16 3.60 -16.68
C THR A 132 13.49 4.32 -16.45
N GLY A 133 14.52 3.61 -15.94
CA GLY A 133 15.77 4.21 -15.47
C GLY A 133 15.64 5.07 -14.20
N LEU A 134 14.44 5.17 -13.61
CA LEU A 134 14.18 6.01 -12.44
C LEU A 134 14.68 5.35 -11.13
N ILE A 135 14.58 4.03 -11.02
CA ILE A 135 15.00 3.28 -9.83
C ILE A 135 16.28 2.49 -10.13
N ASP A 136 17.32 2.74 -9.32
CA ASP A 136 18.61 2.05 -9.39
C ASP A 136 18.62 0.89 -8.38
N PHE A 137 18.26 -0.32 -8.84
CA PHE A 137 18.14 -1.49 -7.97
C PHE A 137 19.48 -2.00 -7.40
N ASP A 138 20.63 -1.47 -7.84
CA ASP A 138 21.93 -1.76 -7.25
C ASP A 138 22.19 -0.90 -5.98
N ARG A 139 21.24 0.00 -5.66
CA ARG A 139 21.22 0.79 -4.42
C ARG A 139 19.97 0.46 -3.59
N PRO A 140 19.98 0.72 -2.27
CA PRO A 140 18.83 0.47 -1.41
C PRO A 140 17.52 1.08 -1.93
N VAL A 141 16.44 0.30 -1.93
CA VAL A 141 15.09 0.70 -2.37
C VAL A 141 14.11 0.58 -1.20
N GLY A 142 13.22 1.57 -1.06
CA GLY A 142 12.02 1.44 -0.22
C GLY A 142 10.87 0.85 -1.02
N LEU A 143 10.52 -0.40 -0.75
CA LEU A 143 9.34 -1.05 -1.34
C LEU A 143 8.11 -0.74 -0.49
N LEU A 144 7.02 -0.34 -1.13
CA LEU A 144 5.74 -0.09 -0.47
C LEU A 144 4.68 -1.02 -1.05
N LEU A 145 4.11 -1.89 -0.22
CA LEU A 145 2.97 -2.73 -0.54
C LEU A 145 1.85 -2.43 0.45
N VAL A 146 1.36 -1.20 0.38
CA VAL A 146 0.41 -0.64 1.33
C VAL A 146 -0.99 -0.80 0.76
N ALA A 147 -1.83 -1.56 1.48
CA ALA A 147 -3.20 -1.87 1.10
C ALA A 147 -3.39 -2.58 -0.26
N VAL A 148 -2.42 -3.40 -0.69
CA VAL A 148 -2.50 -4.18 -1.95
C VAL A 148 -2.56 -5.70 -1.74
N LEU A 149 -1.82 -6.25 -0.77
CA LEU A 149 -1.63 -7.70 -0.65
C LEU A 149 -2.90 -8.47 -0.22
N HIS A 150 -3.85 -7.78 0.41
CA HIS A 150 -5.16 -8.37 0.75
C HIS A 150 -6.09 -8.49 -0.47
N LEU A 151 -5.69 -7.99 -1.64
CA LEU A 151 -6.38 -8.20 -2.91
C LEU A 151 -5.89 -9.46 -3.63
N LEU A 152 -4.77 -10.05 -3.19
CA LEU A 152 -4.27 -11.31 -3.71
C LEU A 152 -4.94 -12.50 -3.00
N GLN A 153 -5.48 -13.42 -3.79
CA GLN A 153 -5.99 -14.71 -3.32
C GLN A 153 -4.83 -15.64 -2.95
N ASP A 154 -5.13 -16.73 -2.25
CA ASP A 154 -4.08 -17.62 -1.74
C ASP A 154 -3.39 -18.37 -2.90
N GLU A 155 -4.12 -18.67 -3.97
CA GLU A 155 -3.60 -19.29 -5.20
C GLU A 155 -2.64 -18.36 -5.98
N GLU A 156 -2.72 -17.06 -5.74
CA GLU A 156 -1.80 -16.06 -6.32
C GLU A 156 -0.49 -15.93 -5.51
N ARG A 157 -0.33 -16.74 -4.46
CA ARG A 157 0.90 -16.96 -3.68
C ARG A 157 1.56 -15.64 -3.21
N PRO A 158 0.86 -14.78 -2.45
CA PRO A 158 1.34 -13.43 -2.11
C PRO A 158 2.71 -13.41 -1.41
N ARG A 159 3.03 -14.42 -0.58
CA ARG A 159 4.35 -14.55 0.06
C ARG A 159 5.49 -14.65 -0.95
N GLU A 160 5.24 -15.33 -2.06
CA GLU A 160 6.24 -15.53 -3.09
C GLU A 160 6.40 -14.30 -3.98
N GLN A 161 5.30 -13.57 -4.22
CA GLN A 161 5.37 -12.26 -4.88
C GLN A 161 6.23 -11.30 -4.06
N VAL A 162 6.05 -11.26 -2.73
CA VAL A 162 6.89 -10.47 -1.83
C VAL A 162 8.35 -10.95 -1.82
N ALA A 163 8.58 -12.27 -1.83
CA ALA A 163 9.93 -12.83 -1.88
C ALA A 163 10.66 -12.46 -3.19
N ALA A 164 9.98 -12.51 -4.34
CA ALA A 164 10.56 -12.10 -5.62
C ALA A 164 10.98 -10.62 -5.62
N LEU A 165 10.17 -9.73 -5.02
CA LEU A 165 10.53 -8.32 -4.85
C LEU A 165 11.72 -8.13 -3.90
N ARG A 166 11.76 -8.87 -2.79
CA ARG A 166 12.90 -8.88 -1.87
C ARG A 166 14.18 -9.28 -2.59
N ASP A 167 14.13 -10.32 -3.42
CA ASP A 167 15.31 -10.87 -4.07
C ASP A 167 15.87 -9.92 -5.14
N ALA A 168 15.04 -9.01 -5.67
CA ALA A 168 15.42 -8.02 -6.67
C ALA A 168 16.11 -6.75 -6.14
N VAL A 169 16.10 -6.51 -4.82
CA VAL A 169 16.69 -5.33 -4.19
C VAL A 169 17.94 -5.68 -3.37
N VAL A 170 18.85 -4.74 -3.16
CA VAL A 170 20.10 -4.98 -2.39
C VAL A 170 19.92 -4.89 -0.86
N PRO A 171 20.85 -5.44 -0.06
CA PRO A 171 20.97 -5.15 1.36
C PRO A 171 20.85 -3.65 1.70
N GLY A 172 20.24 -3.34 2.84
CA GLY A 172 19.89 -1.97 3.24
C GLY A 172 18.57 -1.45 2.66
N SER A 173 17.93 -2.20 1.75
CA SER A 173 16.56 -1.93 1.28
C SER A 173 15.53 -2.16 2.39
N TYR A 174 14.35 -1.57 2.24
CA TYR A 174 13.24 -1.72 3.19
C TYR A 174 11.95 -2.10 2.47
N ILE A 175 11.02 -2.70 3.21
CA ILE A 175 9.67 -3.00 2.77
C ILE A 175 8.66 -2.51 3.81
N ALA A 176 7.60 -1.82 3.39
CA ALA A 176 6.44 -1.55 4.22
C ALA A 176 5.25 -2.34 3.69
N ILE A 177 4.55 -3.04 4.58
CA ILE A 177 3.33 -3.77 4.25
C ILE A 177 2.21 -3.29 5.17
N SER A 178 1.05 -3.04 4.59
CA SER A 178 -0.21 -3.02 5.34
C SER A 178 -1.22 -3.98 4.75
N HIS A 179 -2.01 -4.61 5.62
CA HIS A 179 -2.89 -5.70 5.24
C HIS A 179 -4.16 -5.71 6.09
N LEU A 180 -5.30 -5.98 5.44
CA LEU A 180 -6.56 -6.19 6.15
C LEU A 180 -6.53 -7.51 6.93
N SER A 181 -6.89 -7.45 8.21
CA SER A 181 -6.76 -8.57 9.13
C SER A 181 -8.06 -8.95 9.80
N SER A 182 -8.24 -10.25 10.00
CA SER A 182 -9.31 -10.82 10.82
C SER A 182 -8.97 -10.86 12.31
N ALA A 183 -7.74 -10.49 12.71
CA ALA A 183 -7.21 -10.74 14.06
C ALA A 183 -8.04 -10.15 15.21
N HIS A 184 -8.59 -8.94 15.03
CA HIS A 184 -9.35 -8.24 16.09
C HIS A 184 -10.87 -8.25 15.88
N ARG A 185 -11.32 -8.49 14.64
CA ARG A 185 -12.73 -8.39 14.24
C ARG A 185 -13.10 -9.47 13.21
N PRO A 186 -12.98 -10.76 13.55
CA PRO A 186 -13.16 -11.86 12.59
C PRO A 186 -14.56 -11.89 11.97
N GLU A 187 -15.62 -11.56 12.73
CA GLU A 187 -16.99 -11.49 12.22
C GLU A 187 -17.18 -10.38 11.17
N ALA A 188 -16.58 -9.20 11.41
CA ALA A 188 -16.64 -8.10 10.44
C ALA A 188 -15.84 -8.43 9.17
N ALA A 189 -14.69 -9.10 9.33
CA ALA A 189 -13.88 -9.57 8.21
C ALA A 189 -14.65 -10.61 7.36
N ALA A 190 -15.32 -11.57 7.99
CA ALA A 190 -16.16 -12.57 7.30
C ALA A 190 -17.30 -11.90 6.53
N ARG A 191 -18.02 -10.97 7.16
CA ARG A 191 -19.09 -10.21 6.49
C ARG A 191 -18.61 -9.41 5.28
N ILE A 192 -17.49 -8.69 5.40
CA ILE A 192 -16.91 -7.99 4.25
C ILE A 192 -16.54 -8.98 3.15
N HIS A 193 -15.97 -10.13 3.49
CA HIS A 193 -15.58 -11.14 2.51
C HIS A 193 -16.79 -11.69 1.74
N GLU A 194 -17.86 -12.04 2.44
CA GLU A 194 -19.09 -12.60 1.86
C GLU A 194 -19.88 -11.59 1.03
N GLU A 195 -19.93 -10.34 1.50
CA GLU A 195 -20.76 -9.28 0.90
C GLU A 195 -19.97 -8.36 -0.06
N SER A 196 -18.69 -8.66 -0.32
CA SER A 196 -17.85 -7.86 -1.22
C SER A 196 -18.38 -7.89 -2.65
N THR A 197 -18.78 -6.73 -3.15
CA THR A 197 -19.19 -6.56 -4.55
C THR A 197 -18.02 -6.21 -5.48
N SER A 198 -16.82 -6.06 -4.93
CA SER A 198 -15.61 -5.83 -5.72
C SER A 198 -15.28 -7.08 -6.52
N GLY A 199 -15.03 -6.93 -7.82
CA GLY A 199 -14.75 -8.08 -8.70
C GLY A 199 -13.41 -8.80 -8.42
N VAL A 200 -12.61 -8.30 -7.47
CA VAL A 200 -11.27 -8.81 -7.12
C VAL A 200 -11.28 -9.64 -5.84
N GLY A 201 -12.28 -9.47 -4.97
CA GLY A 201 -12.34 -10.12 -3.66
C GLY A 201 -11.31 -9.55 -2.66
N ILE A 202 -11.59 -9.69 -1.37
CA ILE A 202 -10.67 -9.29 -0.29
C ILE A 202 -10.36 -10.51 0.56
N ARG A 203 -9.07 -10.82 0.73
CA ARG A 203 -8.58 -11.91 1.57
C ARG A 203 -8.03 -11.34 2.88
N PHE A 204 -8.80 -11.48 3.96
CA PHE A 204 -8.34 -11.15 5.30
C PHE A 204 -7.39 -12.22 5.81
N ARG A 205 -6.33 -11.82 6.50
CA ARG A 205 -5.32 -12.72 7.07
C ARG A 205 -5.09 -12.44 8.55
N ASP A 206 -4.78 -13.46 9.32
CA ASP A 206 -4.38 -13.25 10.72
C ASP A 206 -2.99 -12.61 10.81
N ARG A 207 -2.57 -12.27 12.05
CA ARG A 207 -1.26 -11.64 12.28
C ARG A 207 -0.11 -12.54 11.85
N ALA A 208 -0.18 -13.84 12.09
CA ALA A 208 0.90 -14.78 11.79
C ALA A 208 1.14 -14.86 10.27
N ALA A 209 0.07 -14.97 9.49
CA ALA A 209 0.13 -14.98 8.02
C ALA A 209 0.68 -13.66 7.44
N ILE A 210 0.41 -12.52 8.10
CA ILE A 210 0.97 -11.22 7.68
C ILE A 210 2.45 -11.12 8.07
N VAL A 211 2.85 -11.55 9.27
CA VAL A 211 4.26 -11.62 9.69
C VAL A 211 5.06 -12.52 8.75
N ASP A 212 4.48 -13.63 8.30
CA ASP A 212 5.09 -14.55 7.35
C ASP A 212 5.42 -13.90 5.99
N MET A 213 4.74 -12.81 5.60
CA MET A 213 5.08 -12.04 4.39
C MET A 213 6.41 -11.30 4.52
N PHE A 214 6.88 -11.06 5.75
CA PHE A 214 8.19 -10.46 6.04
C PHE A 214 9.31 -11.51 6.14
N THR A 215 9.07 -12.77 5.74
CA THR A 215 10.13 -13.80 5.74
C THR A 215 11.36 -13.31 4.95
N GLY A 216 12.54 -13.35 5.58
CA GLY A 216 13.80 -12.87 4.99
C GLY A 216 14.00 -11.35 5.09
N TRP A 217 13.14 -10.64 5.81
CA TRP A 217 13.31 -9.26 6.22
C TRP A 217 13.52 -9.21 7.74
N GLU A 218 14.46 -8.40 8.20
CA GLU A 218 14.62 -8.08 9.61
C GLU A 218 13.48 -7.14 10.04
N PRO A 219 12.66 -7.52 11.03
CA PRO A 219 11.54 -6.68 11.45
C PRO A 219 12.05 -5.41 12.10
N VAL A 220 11.49 -4.27 11.69
CA VAL A 220 11.70 -2.98 12.37
C VAL A 220 10.69 -2.88 13.51
N GLU A 221 11.18 -2.64 14.74
CA GLU A 221 10.33 -2.43 15.91
C GLU A 221 9.27 -1.33 15.65
N PRO A 222 7.98 -1.56 16.00
CA PRO A 222 7.45 -2.62 16.88
C PRO A 222 7.04 -3.94 16.16
N GLY A 223 7.55 -4.20 14.96
CA GLY A 223 7.13 -5.32 14.12
C GLY A 223 5.78 -5.07 13.46
N VAL A 224 4.97 -6.12 13.32
CA VAL A 224 3.62 -6.03 12.74
C VAL A 224 2.62 -5.72 13.85
N VAL A 225 2.00 -4.53 13.80
CA VAL A 225 1.03 -4.01 14.77
C VAL A 225 -0.18 -3.39 14.07
N GLU A 226 -1.19 -2.91 14.81
CA GLU A 226 -2.29 -2.15 14.19
C GLU A 226 -1.78 -0.86 13.54
N LEU A 227 -2.43 -0.41 12.46
CA LEU A 227 -2.05 0.80 11.72
C LEU A 227 -1.73 2.03 12.58
N PRO A 228 -2.56 2.44 13.58
CA PRO A 228 -2.25 3.59 14.43
C PRO A 228 -1.08 3.36 15.39
N LEU A 229 -0.69 2.10 15.66
CA LEU A 229 0.33 1.75 16.65
C LEU A 229 1.74 1.67 16.06
N TRP A 230 1.89 1.62 14.73
CA TRP A 230 3.20 1.60 14.12
C TRP A 230 3.84 3.00 14.16
N ARG A 231 4.72 3.22 15.15
CA ARG A 231 5.50 4.46 15.37
C ARG A 231 4.70 5.77 15.20
N PRO A 232 3.61 6.00 15.96
CA PRO A 232 2.85 7.24 15.86
C PRO A 232 3.72 8.46 16.24
N GLU A 233 3.62 9.55 15.47
CA GLU A 233 4.39 10.79 15.73
C GLU A 233 3.57 11.81 16.51
N SER A 234 2.23 11.77 16.39
CA SER A 234 1.32 12.64 17.13
C SER A 234 -0.09 12.06 17.23
N GLU A 235 -0.94 12.67 18.05
CA GLU A 235 -2.38 12.32 18.12
C GLU A 235 -3.10 12.47 16.77
N ARG A 236 -2.57 13.29 15.85
CA ARG A 236 -3.15 13.48 14.51
C ARG A 236 -3.07 12.22 13.64
N ASP A 237 -2.20 11.27 14.00
CA ASP A 237 -2.07 9.99 13.30
C ASP A 237 -3.07 8.93 13.78
N LEU A 238 -3.79 9.21 14.87
CA LEU A 238 -4.73 8.29 15.51
C LEU A 238 -6.14 8.48 14.95
N HIS A 239 -6.38 7.96 13.76
CA HIS A 239 -7.71 7.98 13.12
C HIS A 239 -8.64 6.86 13.61
N GLU A 240 -8.09 5.83 14.24
CA GLU A 240 -8.81 4.70 14.83
C GLU A 240 -8.48 4.56 16.32
N THR A 241 -9.43 4.01 17.08
CA THR A 241 -9.17 3.54 18.45
C THR A 241 -8.39 2.22 18.40
N PRO A 242 -7.19 2.13 19.00
CA PRO A 242 -6.43 0.88 19.08
C PRO A 242 -7.23 -0.27 19.70
N GLY A 243 -6.91 -1.51 19.32
CA GLY A 243 -7.60 -2.72 19.74
C GLY A 243 -8.82 -3.08 18.88
N ARG A 244 -9.13 -2.26 17.87
CA ARG A 244 -10.30 -2.44 16.99
C ARG A 244 -9.97 -2.28 15.50
N SER A 245 -8.71 -2.04 15.14
CA SER A 245 -8.35 -1.85 13.74
C SER A 245 -8.52 -3.17 12.95
N LEU A 246 -9.03 -3.03 11.73
CA LEU A 246 -9.03 -4.10 10.73
C LEU A 246 -7.73 -4.12 9.92
N GLY A 247 -6.79 -3.21 10.17
CA GLY A 247 -5.52 -3.14 9.45
C GLY A 247 -4.35 -3.44 10.37
N LEU A 248 -3.46 -4.31 9.91
CA LEU A 248 -2.13 -4.48 10.50
C LEU A 248 -1.08 -3.96 9.52
N ALA A 249 0.02 -3.46 10.06
CA ALA A 249 1.14 -2.98 9.27
C ALA A 249 2.48 -3.15 9.98
N GLY A 250 3.54 -3.18 9.19
CA GLY A 250 4.92 -3.30 9.66
C GLY A 250 5.92 -2.85 8.60
N VAL A 251 7.17 -2.73 9.02
CA VAL A 251 8.31 -2.45 8.15
C VAL A 251 9.39 -3.49 8.40
N GLY A 252 10.04 -3.93 7.34
CA GLY A 252 11.18 -4.84 7.40
C GLY A 252 12.38 -4.28 6.65
N ARG A 253 13.60 -4.63 7.07
CA ARG A 253 14.87 -4.27 6.45
C ARG A 253 15.51 -5.50 5.81
N LYS A 254 16.09 -5.37 4.62
CA LYS A 254 16.93 -6.41 4.04
C LYS A 254 18.34 -6.28 4.62
N ALA A 255 18.80 -7.33 5.31
CA ALA A 255 20.15 -7.41 5.86
C ALA A 255 21.22 -7.49 4.77
#